data_AF-A0A1L6ZD66-F1
#
_entry.id   AF-A0A1L6ZD66-F1
#
_cell.length_a   1.000
_cell.length_b   1.000
_cell.length_c   1.000
_cell.angle_alpha   90.00
_cell.angle_beta   90.00
_cell.angle_gamma   90.00
#
_symmetry.space_group_name_H-M   'P 1'
#
loop_
_entity.id
_entity.type
_entity.pdbx_description
1 polymer ?
#
loop_
_entity_poly.entity_id
_entity_poly.type
_entity_poly.pdbx_seq_one_letter_code
_entity_poly.pdbx_strand_id
1 'polypeptide(L)'
;MELLILKGCSRQRTRTFIVGTNTRHARELWQDLKKRFPQYKYPQFVSMNPAKLDGVNPSETVLILLPGYSRNPIINCYEFQWLKENAIEVIHINEEEIK
;
A
#
# COMPACT_ATOMS: atom_id res chain seq x y z
N MET A 1 32.11 -23.58 -1.09
CA MET A 1 30.64 -23.42 -1.07
C MET A 1 30.32 -22.16 -1.84
N GLU A 2 30.21 -22.27 -3.16
CA GLU A 2 29.80 -21.17 -4.03
C GLU A 2 28.33 -20.85 -3.75
N LEU A 3 28.08 -19.67 -3.18
CA LEU A 3 26.74 -19.09 -3.17
C LEU A 3 26.41 -18.70 -4.62
N LEU A 4 25.64 -19.57 -5.27
CA LEU A 4 24.95 -19.28 -6.52
C LEU A 4 24.08 -18.05 -6.31
N ILE A 5 24.63 -16.87 -6.62
CA ILE A 5 23.87 -15.64 -6.79
C ILE A 5 22.97 -15.89 -7.99
N LEU A 6 21.71 -16.22 -7.70
CA LEU A 6 20.64 -16.25 -8.70
C LEU A 6 20.51 -14.83 -9.26
N LYS A 7 21.27 -14.54 -10.31
CA LYS A 7 21.05 -13.45 -11.26
C LYS A 7 19.78 -13.76 -12.08
N GLY A 8 18.65 -13.80 -11.39
CA GLY A 8 17.37 -13.50 -11.97
C GLY A 8 16.97 -12.17 -11.37
N CYS A 9 17.18 -11.07 -12.10
CA CYS A 9 16.41 -9.85 -11.85
C CYS A 9 14.93 -10.20 -12.06
N SER A 10 14.31 -10.77 -11.02
CA SER A 10 12.87 -10.70 -10.83
C SER A 10 12.55 -9.23 -10.99
N ARG A 11 11.78 -8.85 -12.01
CA ARG A 11 11.12 -7.55 -12.01
C ARG A 11 10.47 -7.44 -10.64
N GLN A 12 11.02 -6.61 -9.75
CA GLN A 12 10.49 -6.43 -8.40
C GLN A 12 9.00 -6.23 -8.56
N ARG A 13 8.21 -7.17 -8.04
CA ARG A 13 6.76 -7.11 -8.20
C ARG A 13 6.27 -6.07 -7.20
N THR A 14 6.28 -4.81 -7.63
CA THR A 14 5.76 -3.72 -6.83
C THR A 14 4.29 -3.99 -6.49
N ARG A 15 3.98 -4.13 -5.20
CA ARG A 15 2.63 -4.30 -4.68
C ARG A 15 2.12 -2.96 -4.18
N THR A 16 0.94 -2.58 -4.65
CA THR A 16 0.29 -1.36 -4.14
C THR A 16 -0.69 -1.72 -3.04
N PHE A 17 -0.50 -1.13 -1.87
CA PHE A 17 -1.45 -1.19 -0.76
C PHE A 17 -2.15 0.15 -0.63
N ILE A 18 -3.48 0.13 -0.50
CA ILE A 18 -4.29 1.33 -0.37
C ILE A 18 -4.98 1.30 0.99
N VAL A 19 -4.81 2.38 1.75
CA VAL A 19 -5.42 2.55 3.07
C VAL A 19 -6.29 3.80 3.04
N GLY A 20 -7.58 3.63 3.33
CA GLY A 20 -8.50 4.72 3.66
C GLY A 20 -9.21 4.42 4.98
N THR A 21 -10.23 5.19 5.33
CA THR A 21 -11.03 5.00 6.56
C THR A 21 -11.46 3.55 6.80
N ASN A 22 -11.90 2.87 5.73
CA ASN A 22 -12.19 1.44 5.69
C ASN A 22 -12.06 0.96 4.24
N THR A 23 -12.13 -0.36 4.01
CA THR A 23 -11.94 -0.94 2.66
C THR A 23 -13.00 -0.51 1.66
N ARG A 24 -14.25 -0.30 2.09
CA ARG A 24 -15.34 0.14 1.21
C ARG A 24 -15.09 1.55 0.72
N HIS A 25 -14.87 2.48 1.64
CA HIS A 25 -14.56 3.88 1.34
C HIS A 25 -13.30 4.00 0.47
N ALA A 26 -12.25 3.23 0.80
CA ALA A 26 -11.02 3.22 0.01
C ALA A 26 -11.25 2.73 -1.43
N ARG A 27 -12.09 1.71 -1.64
CA ARG A 27 -12.46 1.24 -2.98
C ARG A 27 -13.25 2.27 -3.76
N GLU A 28 -14.23 2.91 -3.13
CA GLU A 28 -15.06 3.94 -3.75
C GLU A 28 -14.17 5.10 -4.25
N LEU A 29 -13.33 5.68 -3.37
CA LEU A 29 -12.41 6.75 -3.76
C LEU A 29 -11.39 6.33 -4.83
N TRP A 30 -10.89 5.09 -4.77
CA TRP A 30 -9.91 4.61 -5.74
C TRP A 30 -10.50 4.46 -7.16
N GLN A 31 -11.81 4.25 -7.30
CA GLN A 31 -12.42 4.14 -8.64
C GLN A 31 -12.25 5.40 -9.47
N ASP A 32 -12.28 6.56 -8.82
CA ASP A 32 -12.09 7.85 -9.47
C ASP A 32 -10.60 8.16 -9.68
N LEU A 33 -9.77 7.85 -8.67
CA LEU A 33 -8.33 8.13 -8.68
C LEU A 33 -7.53 7.23 -9.63
N LYS A 34 -7.93 5.97 -9.85
CA LYS A 34 -7.17 5.01 -10.67
C LYS A 34 -6.84 5.50 -12.09
N LYS A 35 -7.65 6.42 -12.64
CA LYS A 35 -7.42 7.02 -13.97
C LYS A 35 -6.18 7.92 -13.97
N ARG A 36 -5.89 8.58 -12.85
CA ARG A 36 -4.72 9.45 -12.66
C ARG A 36 -3.45 8.66 -12.33
N PHE A 37 -3.62 7.44 -11.79
CA PHE A 37 -2.51 6.57 -11.39
C PHE A 37 -2.51 5.21 -12.12
N PRO A 38 -2.38 5.19 -13.46
CA PRO A 38 -2.43 3.95 -14.26
C PRO A 38 -1.29 2.96 -13.97
N GLN A 39 -0.21 3.41 -13.33
CA GLN A 39 0.95 2.60 -12.95
C GLN A 39 0.64 1.60 -11.84
N TYR A 40 -0.32 1.89 -10.96
CA TYR A 40 -0.63 1.04 -9.80
C TYR A 40 -1.76 0.05 -10.14
N LYS A 41 -1.39 -1.02 -10.84
CA LYS A 41 -2.32 -2.08 -11.26
C LYS A 41 -2.57 -3.06 -10.10
N TYR A 42 -3.85 -3.42 -9.91
CA TYR A 42 -4.31 -4.41 -8.92
C TYR A 42 -3.96 -4.09 -7.46
N PRO A 43 -4.38 -2.93 -6.93
CA PRO A 43 -4.10 -2.58 -5.54
C PRO A 43 -4.81 -3.51 -4.55
N GLN A 44 -4.15 -3.75 -3.43
CA GLN A 44 -4.73 -4.42 -2.28
C GLN A 44 -5.25 -3.36 -1.30
N PHE A 45 -6.53 -3.46 -0.94
CA PHE A 45 -7.14 -2.57 0.04
C PHE A 45 -6.92 -3.12 1.44
N VAL A 46 -6.17 -2.37 2.25
CA VAL A 46 -5.86 -2.74 3.63
C VAL A 46 -7.12 -2.57 4.48
N SER A 47 -7.55 -3.67 5.11
CA SER A 47 -8.63 -3.64 6.09
C SER A 47 -8.10 -3.33 7.49
N MET A 48 -9.00 -3.24 8.46
CA MET A 48 -8.64 -3.04 9.86
C MET A 48 -7.93 -4.27 10.49
N ASN A 49 -7.74 -5.36 9.74
CA ASN A 49 -7.15 -6.58 10.26
C ASN A 49 -5.62 -6.59 10.01
N PRO A 50 -4.78 -6.49 11.06
CA PRO A 50 -3.31 -6.49 10.93
C PRO A 50 -2.76 -7.78 10.33
N ALA A 51 -3.45 -8.91 10.45
CA ALA A 51 -3.04 -10.17 9.82
C ALA A 51 -2.98 -10.09 8.28
N LYS A 52 -3.58 -9.07 7.66
CA LYS A 52 -3.45 -8.80 6.22
C LYS A 52 -2.09 -8.21 5.84
N LEU A 53 -1.32 -7.72 6.80
CA LEU A 53 0.02 -7.17 6.61
C LEU A 53 1.12 -8.20 6.91
N ASP A 54 0.76 -9.39 7.39
CA ASP A 54 1.71 -10.47 7.63
C ASP A 54 2.36 -10.95 6.32
N GLY A 55 3.68 -11.14 6.35
CA GLY A 55 4.48 -11.50 5.18
C GLY A 55 4.57 -10.44 4.08
N VAL A 56 4.13 -9.20 4.34
CA VAL A 56 4.31 -8.09 3.39
C VAL A 56 5.78 -7.66 3.38
N ASN A 57 6.40 -7.67 2.20
CA ASN A 57 7.75 -7.15 2.01
C ASN A 57 7.70 -5.63 1.75
N PRO A 58 8.23 -4.79 2.65
CA PRO A 58 8.21 -3.35 2.47
C PRO A 58 9.07 -2.91 1.28
N SER A 59 10.16 -3.62 0.99
CA SER A 59 11.06 -3.35 -0.16
C SER A 59 10.43 -3.66 -1.52
N GLU A 60 9.19 -4.16 -1.55
CA GLU A 60 8.40 -4.39 -2.76
C GLU A 60 7.06 -3.63 -2.70
N THR A 61 6.84 -2.78 -1.70
CA THR A 61 5.53 -2.20 -1.40
C THR A 61 5.48 -0.70 -1.67
N VAL A 62 4.44 -0.26 -2.36
CA VAL A 62 4.00 1.14 -2.45
C VAL A 62 2.74 1.29 -1.61
N LEU A 63 2.74 2.23 -0.66
CA LEU A 63 1.64 2.50 0.23
C LEU A 63 0.94 3.79 -0.18
N ILE A 64 -0.34 3.72 -0.54
CA ILE A 64 -1.17 4.88 -0.88
C ILE A 64 -2.14 5.13 0.27
N LEU A 65 -2.05 6.32 0.85
CA LEU A 65 -2.84 6.77 1.98
C LEU A 65 -3.89 7.75 1.47
N LEU A 66 -5.15 7.32 1.47
CA LEU A 66 -6.30 8.10 1.05
C LEU A 66 -6.79 9.02 2.17
N PRO A 67 -7.61 10.04 1.85
CA PRO A 67 -8.28 10.83 2.87
C PRO A 67 -9.03 9.99 3.89
N GLY A 68 -8.88 10.36 5.15
CA GLY A 68 -9.45 9.64 6.28
C GLY A 68 -8.71 8.36 6.68
N TYR A 69 -7.56 8.01 6.08
CA TYR A 69 -6.76 6.85 6.52
C TYR A 69 -6.39 6.91 8.01
N SER A 70 -6.21 8.11 8.56
CA SER A 70 -5.90 8.34 9.96
C SER A 70 -7.00 7.85 10.93
N ARG A 71 -8.23 7.63 10.42
CA ARG A 71 -9.34 7.07 11.20
C ARG A 71 -9.38 5.55 11.16
N ASN A 72 -8.57 4.90 10.32
CA ASN A 72 -8.52 3.45 10.23
C ASN A 72 -7.70 2.88 11.39
N PRO A 73 -8.26 2.01 12.25
CA PRO A 73 -7.54 1.45 13.40
C PRO A 73 -6.20 0.78 13.06
N ILE A 74 -6.01 0.33 11.81
CA ILE A 74 -4.77 -0.28 11.33
C ILE A 74 -3.55 0.63 11.53
N ILE A 75 -3.72 1.96 11.57
CA ILE A 75 -2.58 2.88 11.70
C ILE A 75 -1.83 2.75 13.03
N ASN A 76 -2.50 2.19 14.04
CA ASN A 76 -1.97 2.04 15.38
C ASN A 76 -1.26 0.70 15.56
N CYS A 77 -1.34 -0.21 14.59
CA CYS A 77 -0.66 -1.50 14.70
C CYS A 77 0.81 -1.36 14.28
N TYR A 78 1.66 -2.15 14.92
CA TYR A 78 3.11 -2.12 14.70
C TYR A 78 3.47 -2.46 13.26
N GLU A 79 2.79 -3.45 12.66
CA GLU A 79 3.04 -3.91 11.30
C GLU A 79 2.80 -2.81 10.27
N PHE A 80 1.77 -1.98 10.48
CA PHE A 80 1.48 -0.86 9.61
C PHE A 80 2.51 0.26 9.75
N GLN A 81 2.91 0.59 10.99
CA GLN A 81 3.92 1.61 11.24
C GLN A 81 5.27 1.20 10.62
N TRP A 82 5.68 -0.04 10.84
CA TRP A 82 6.86 -0.62 10.24
C TRP A 82 6.79 -0.62 8.70
N LEU A 83 5.65 -1.00 8.11
CA LEU A 83 5.45 -0.95 6.66
C LEU A 83 5.52 0.48 6.13
N LYS A 84 4.91 1.45 6.80
CA LYS A 84 4.92 2.87 6.41
C LYS A 84 6.33 3.45 6.44
N GLU A 85 7.18 3.04 7.39
CA GLU A 85 8.56 3.52 7.50
C GLU A 85 9.50 2.90 6.47
N ASN A 86 9.23 1.66 6.04
CA ASN A 86 10.15 0.87 5.22
C ASN A 86 9.70 0.66 3.77
N ALA A 87 8.45 1.03 3.42
CA ALA A 87 7.93 0.91 2.07
C ALA A 87 8.82 1.67 1.06
N ILE A 88 8.88 1.17 -0.19
CA ILE A 88 9.60 1.85 -1.29
C ILE A 88 9.10 3.29 -1.42
N GLU A 89 7.78 3.47 -1.35
CA GLU A 89 7.13 4.73 -1.57
C GLU A 89 5.86 4.82 -0.72
N VAL A 90 5.64 5.98 -0.10
CA VAL A 90 4.42 6.30 0.63
C VAL A 90 3.81 7.56 0.05
N ILE A 91 2.64 7.42 -0.57
CA ILE A 91 1.93 8.49 -1.25
C ILE A 91 0.75 8.90 -0.38
N HIS A 92 0.67 10.19 -0.06
CA HIS A 92 -0.47 10.76 0.65
C HIS A 92 -1.34 11.50 -0.36
N ILE A 93 -2.59 11.07 -0.51
CA ILE A 93 -3.57 11.74 -1.36
C ILE A 93 -4.43 12.63 -0.47
N ASN A 94 -4.44 13.93 -0.77
CA ASN A 94 -5.22 14.90 -0.01
C ASN A 94 -6.65 15.01 -0.52
N GLU A 95 -7.57 15.51 0.31
CA GLU A 95 -8.99 15.70 -0.07
C GLU A 95 -9.17 16.62 -1.28
N GLU A 96 -8.26 17.57 -1.47
CA GLU A 96 -8.28 18.52 -2.58
C GLU A 96 -8.01 17.85 -3.94
N GLU A 97 -7.29 16.74 -3.95
CA GLU A 97 -6.96 15.99 -5.17
C GLU A 97 -8.09 15.07 -5.63
N ILE A 98 -9.16 14.92 -4.84
CA ILE A 98 -10.32 14.08 -5.16
C ILE A 98 -11.38 14.85 -5.96
N LYS A 99 -11.20 16.16 -6.16
CA LYS A 99 -12.08 17.01 -6.99
C LYS A 99 -11.77 16.92 -8.49
#